data_AF-A0A9E4CRK0-F1
#
_entry.id   AF-A0A9E4CRK0-F1
#
_cell.length_a   1.000
_cell.length_b   1.000
_cell.length_c   1.000
_cell.angle_alpha   90.00
_cell.angle_beta   90.00
_cell.angle_gamma   90.00
#
_symmetry.space_group_name_H-M   'P 1'
#
loop_
_entity.id
_entity.type
_entity.pdbx_description
1 polymer ?
#
loop_
_entity_poly.entity_id
_entity_poly.type
_entity_poly.pdbx_seq_one_letter_code
_entity_poly.pdbx_strand_id
1 'polypeptide(L)'
;ELRVILEPDERVLTDVRLLLKTDKYIKRKQTSSTTASEKRILESKAALNREREKELVQRIQVAIGKSELVVNAADVPASSSDALGRITEGFQELVGRTYTLLKQLGGVAYSEQQVAGAADPESGLFDANAWSKLHEPAEEVLSAIIRKDTLGEQVTMKSLVDTFQAKPYGWDLPAIEVVVASLAGRSKVTLTMDGNSLKRSEIAGALRNTQKHGHLVVTLQKSFDETKVASFRSFCTDFFDEGATPKDPLELARHGADRLRGKLDELKATVSSSKYPFVSHLQGAIDLLEQVVGKPDEWYLGEFDLAADLLDAKENDIDPIQAFLSGPQRVIYDDASSLLTTHASNLGYLPSGSDAEIRKLLDDPNCFRGAKMAHLKNAIDELRVAIDALVGDKRSEVVRTLDERRAELVATPDYAAATPDAQELVASRIDQTIEKVASEKLIAHILQIESAFLASDYPMLLDQLATSRDPGSEKTEPAKQTVSIKTISIPSAGGLLEGPEDVESYVDALRVALMQVLNDNKRISL
;
A
#
# COMPACT_ATOMS: atom_id res chain seq x y z
N GLU A 1 11.12 64.45 10.59
CA GLU A 1 11.81 65.10 11.73
C GLU A 1 10.81 65.96 12.46
N LEU A 2 10.88 66.02 13.80
CA LEU A 2 10.08 66.94 14.62
C LEU A 2 10.87 68.25 14.79
N ARG A 3 10.25 69.38 14.45
CA ARG A 3 10.82 70.71 14.69
C ARG A 3 10.07 71.37 15.85
N VAL A 4 10.82 71.94 16.79
CA VAL A 4 10.31 72.66 17.96
C VAL A 4 10.71 74.12 17.80
N ILE A 5 9.74 74.98 17.51
CA ILE A 5 9.97 76.38 17.21
C ILE A 5 9.74 77.19 18.49
N LEU A 6 10.83 77.64 19.10
CA LEU A 6 10.79 78.46 20.31
C LEU A 6 10.57 79.93 19.96
N GLU A 7 9.79 80.63 20.77
CA GLU A 7 9.71 82.10 20.68
C GLU A 7 11.07 82.74 21.00
N PRO A 8 11.41 83.89 20.37
CA PRO A 8 12.66 84.59 20.66
C PRO A 8 12.75 85.05 22.12
N ASP A 9 13.87 84.76 22.78
CA ASP A 9 14.20 85.27 24.12
C ASP A 9 15.60 85.91 24.12
N GLU A 10 15.64 87.23 24.28
CA GLU A 10 16.88 88.02 24.22
C GLU A 10 17.86 87.70 25.37
N ARG A 11 17.36 87.14 26.48
CA ARG A 11 18.15 86.87 27.69
C ARG A 11 18.70 85.46 27.73
N VAL A 12 18.00 84.46 27.18
CA VAL A 12 18.42 83.04 27.24
C VAL A 12 19.87 82.84 26.77
N LEU A 13 20.23 83.31 25.59
CA LEU A 13 21.60 83.14 25.07
C LEU A 13 22.64 83.90 25.89
N THR A 14 22.28 85.08 26.41
CA THR A 14 23.14 85.91 27.24
C THR A 14 23.40 85.24 28.60
N ASP A 15 22.35 84.72 29.22
CA ASP A 15 22.39 84.03 30.51
C ASP A 15 23.11 82.68 30.40
N VAL A 16 22.90 81.91 29.33
CA VAL A 16 23.68 80.68 29.02
C VAL A 16 25.17 81.02 28.86
N ARG A 17 25.50 82.08 28.13
CA ARG A 17 26.89 82.53 27.99
C ARG A 17 27.49 82.93 29.33
N LEU A 18 26.74 83.62 30.19
CA LEU A 18 27.18 84.01 31.53
C LEU A 18 27.35 82.79 32.45
N LEU A 19 26.44 81.82 32.37
CA LEU A 19 26.52 80.53 33.07
C LEU A 19 27.85 79.83 32.76
N LEU A 20 28.14 79.64 31.48
CA LEU A 20 29.36 78.99 30.99
C LEU A 20 30.63 79.78 31.35
N LYS A 21 30.60 81.11 31.23
CA LYS A 21 31.72 81.98 31.63
C LYS A 21 32.03 81.85 33.13
N THR A 22 30.99 81.85 33.95
CA THR A 22 31.12 81.77 35.41
C THR A 22 31.63 80.40 35.85
N ASP A 23 31.10 79.31 35.30
CA ASP A 23 31.57 77.94 35.57
C ASP A 23 33.04 77.77 35.15
N LYS A 24 33.39 78.22 33.94
CA LYS A 24 34.77 78.21 33.46
C LYS A 24 35.71 79.01 34.36
N TYR A 25 35.28 80.17 34.85
CA TYR A 25 36.09 80.99 35.73
C TYR A 25 36.31 80.32 37.09
N ILE A 26 35.26 79.77 37.71
CA ILE A 26 35.34 79.07 39.00
C ILE A 26 36.31 77.89 38.92
N LYS A 27 36.16 77.03 37.90
CA LYS A 27 37.05 75.88 37.67
C LYS A 27 38.51 76.28 37.51
N ARG A 28 38.78 77.41 36.85
CA ARG A 28 40.16 77.92 36.64
C ARG A 28 40.77 78.56 37.88
N LYS A 29 39.99 79.15 38.78
CA LYS A 29 40.48 79.89 39.96
C LYS A 29 40.59 79.04 41.23
N GLN A 30 40.00 77.85 41.27
CA GLN A 30 40.05 76.94 42.42
C GLN A 30 41.44 76.30 42.68
N THR A 31 42.47 76.59 41.89
CA THR A 31 43.83 76.05 42.05
C THR A 31 44.68 76.82 43.08
N SER A 32 44.93 76.15 44.21
CA SER A 32 46.00 76.26 45.24
C SER A 32 46.53 77.60 45.79
N SER A 33 46.10 78.78 45.33
CA SER A 33 46.54 80.08 45.87
C SER A 33 45.42 81.11 46.05
N THR A 34 44.22 80.66 46.45
CA THR A 34 43.09 81.55 46.74
C THR A 34 43.05 81.96 48.20
N THR A 35 42.94 83.27 48.44
CA THR A 35 42.72 83.86 49.75
C THR A 35 41.34 83.47 50.30
N ALA A 36 41.13 83.56 51.62
CA ALA A 36 39.86 83.21 52.24
C ALA A 36 38.68 84.07 51.72
N SER A 37 38.93 85.34 51.36
CA SER A 37 37.94 86.22 50.76
C SER A 37 37.60 85.79 49.32
N GLU A 38 38.59 85.44 48.50
CA GLU A 38 38.38 84.93 47.15
C GLU A 38 37.59 83.62 47.15
N LYS A 39 37.87 82.69 48.06
CA LYS A 39 37.10 81.43 48.19
C LYS A 39 35.62 81.70 48.48
N ARG A 40 35.32 82.60 49.42
CA ARG A 40 33.94 83.00 49.74
C ARG A 40 33.22 83.62 48.54
N ILE A 41 33.93 84.45 47.75
CA ILE A 41 33.39 85.03 46.51
C ILE A 41 33.09 83.94 45.47
N LEU A 42 34.00 82.97 45.28
CA LEU A 42 33.80 81.86 44.34
C LEU A 42 32.63 80.97 44.73
N GLU A 43 32.49 80.64 46.03
CA GLU A 43 31.35 79.88 46.54
C GLU A 43 30.03 80.61 46.34
N SER A 44 29.98 81.92 46.64
CA SER A 44 28.81 82.76 46.38
C SER A 44 28.45 82.81 44.89
N LYS A 45 29.44 83.00 44.02
CA LYS A 45 29.23 82.99 42.56
C LYS A 45 28.83 81.62 42.05
N ALA A 46 29.33 80.53 42.63
CA ALA A 46 28.90 79.17 42.30
C ALA A 46 27.42 78.94 42.68
N ALA A 47 27.00 79.38 43.87
CA ALA A 47 25.60 79.30 44.28
C ALA A 47 24.68 80.11 43.35
N LEU A 48 25.05 81.34 43.01
CA LEU A 48 24.33 82.17 42.03
C LEU A 48 24.31 81.53 40.64
N ASN A 49 25.36 80.80 40.26
CA ASN A 49 25.42 80.12 38.96
C ASN A 49 24.50 78.88 38.91
N ARG A 50 24.40 78.12 40.02
CA ARG A 50 23.43 77.03 40.15
C ARG A 50 21.99 77.53 40.10
N GLU A 51 21.72 78.68 40.71
CA GLU A 51 20.38 79.29 40.63
C GLU A 51 20.06 79.75 39.20
N ARG A 52 21.04 80.38 38.52
CA ARG A 52 20.92 80.72 37.10
C ARG A 52 20.67 79.49 36.22
N GLU A 53 21.33 78.38 36.50
CA GLU A 53 21.12 77.13 35.76
C GLU A 53 19.68 76.61 35.93
N LYS A 54 19.18 76.57 37.17
CA LYS A 54 17.79 76.18 37.45
C LYS A 54 16.79 77.10 36.74
N GLU A 55 17.00 78.42 36.83
CA GLU A 55 16.17 79.41 36.15
C GLU A 55 16.19 79.22 34.64
N LEU A 56 17.37 79.00 34.04
CA LEU A 56 17.53 78.76 32.60
C LEU A 56 16.81 77.49 32.16
N VAL A 57 16.94 76.39 32.90
CA VAL A 57 16.24 75.14 32.62
C VAL A 57 14.73 75.36 32.67
N GLN A 58 14.23 76.02 33.72
CA GLN A 58 12.81 76.33 33.87
C GLN A 58 12.32 77.23 32.73
N ARG A 59 13.10 78.24 32.33
CA ARG A 59 12.75 79.15 31.24
C ARG A 59 12.66 78.42 29.90
N ILE A 60 13.61 77.53 29.61
CA ILE A 60 13.58 76.69 28.40
C ILE A 60 12.39 75.73 28.45
N GLN A 61 12.08 75.12 29.60
CA GLN A 61 10.91 74.26 29.75
C GLN A 61 9.61 75.04 29.46
N VAL A 62 9.48 76.27 29.95
CA VAL A 62 8.33 77.13 29.64
C VAL A 62 8.28 77.50 28.16
N ALA A 63 9.43 77.77 27.54
CA ALA A 63 9.51 78.08 26.10
C ALA A 63 9.09 76.88 25.25
N ILE A 64 9.57 75.66 25.58
CA ILE A 64 9.12 74.41 24.93
C ILE A 64 7.63 74.20 25.18
N GLY A 65 7.14 74.47 26.40
CA GLY A 65 5.72 74.37 26.74
C GLY A 65 4.81 75.27 25.91
N LYS A 66 5.35 76.31 25.25
CA LYS A 66 4.61 77.24 24.37
C LYS A 66 5.01 77.12 22.89
N SER A 67 5.92 76.23 22.55
CA SER A 67 6.49 76.14 21.21
C SER A 67 5.48 75.64 20.18
N GLU A 68 5.63 76.10 18.95
CA GLU A 68 4.98 75.51 17.79
C GLU A 68 5.75 74.24 17.37
N LEU A 69 5.00 73.17 17.13
CA LEU A 69 5.54 71.87 16.72
C LEU A 69 5.21 71.62 15.25
N VAL A 70 6.22 71.23 14.46
CA VAL A 70 6.05 70.99 13.02
C VAL A 70 6.62 69.62 12.65
N VAL A 71 5.83 68.83 11.90
CA VAL A 71 6.23 67.55 11.32
C VAL A 71 5.88 67.52 9.84
N ASN A 72 6.85 67.24 8.96
CA ASN A 72 6.66 67.19 7.50
C ASN A 72 5.95 68.45 6.94
N ALA A 73 6.37 69.63 7.40
CA ALA A 73 5.83 70.94 6.99
C ALA A 73 4.34 71.18 7.33
N ALA A 74 3.78 70.41 8.26
CA ALA A 74 2.46 70.65 8.81
C ALA A 74 2.52 70.73 10.34
N ASP A 75 1.76 71.67 10.88
CA ASP A 75 1.69 71.93 12.31
C ASP A 75 1.12 70.71 13.05
N VAL A 76 1.60 70.50 14.26
CA VAL A 76 1.15 69.44 15.17
C VAL A 76 0.34 70.09 16.28
N PRO A 77 -0.97 69.80 16.37
CA PRO A 77 -1.77 70.26 17.50
C PRO A 77 -1.26 69.57 18.77
N ALA A 78 -0.76 70.36 19.71
CA ALA A 78 -0.29 69.89 21.00
C ALA A 78 -1.16 70.49 22.12
N SER A 79 -1.63 69.63 23.02
CA SER A 79 -2.50 69.98 24.13
C SER A 79 -1.71 70.24 25.42
N SER A 80 -0.56 69.58 25.56
CA SER A 80 0.28 69.70 26.73
C SER A 80 1.02 71.03 26.75
N SER A 81 1.03 71.71 27.90
CA SER A 81 1.84 72.91 28.17
C SER A 81 3.12 72.62 28.96
N ASP A 82 3.31 71.36 29.39
CA ASP A 82 4.57 70.89 29.97
C ASP A 82 5.57 70.54 28.87
N ALA A 83 6.85 70.80 29.10
CA ALA A 83 7.89 70.59 28.10
C ALA A 83 8.01 69.12 27.65
N LEU A 84 8.01 68.18 28.60
CA LEU A 84 8.14 66.76 28.29
C LEU A 84 6.89 66.25 27.57
N GLY A 85 5.72 66.61 28.10
CA GLY A 85 4.44 66.24 27.49
C GLY A 85 4.32 66.76 26.05
N ARG A 86 4.67 68.04 25.81
CA ARG A 86 4.59 68.65 24.47
C ARG A 86 5.52 67.99 23.46
N ILE A 87 6.75 67.68 23.87
CA ILE A 87 7.69 66.93 23.03
C ILE A 87 7.19 65.51 22.77
N THR A 88 6.60 64.85 23.76
CA THR A 88 6.03 63.50 23.62
C THR A 88 4.89 63.47 22.60
N GLU A 89 3.95 64.43 22.67
CA GLU A 89 2.87 64.58 21.68
C GLU A 89 3.44 64.81 20.26
N GLY A 90 4.47 65.65 20.13
CA GLY A 90 5.15 65.88 18.85
C GLY A 90 5.79 64.61 18.27
N PHE A 91 6.42 63.80 19.12
CA PHE A 91 6.99 62.51 18.69
C PHE A 91 5.91 61.48 18.36
N GLN A 92 4.80 61.43 19.09
CA GLN A 92 3.66 60.56 18.78
C GLN A 92 3.09 60.87 17.40
N GLU A 93 2.93 62.15 17.07
CA GLU A 93 2.48 62.57 15.73
C GLU A 93 3.52 62.23 14.65
N LEU A 94 4.82 62.44 14.92
CA LEU A 94 5.89 62.04 14.01
C LEU A 94 5.87 60.54 13.71
N VAL A 95 5.70 59.72 14.74
CA VAL A 95 5.58 58.26 14.62
C VAL A 95 4.36 57.91 13.77
N GLY A 96 3.19 58.49 14.07
CA GLY A 96 1.95 58.25 13.31
C GLY A 96 2.05 58.62 11.82
N ARG A 97 2.74 59.72 11.50
CA ARG A 97 2.97 60.15 10.10
C ARG A 97 4.07 59.35 9.39
N THR A 98 5.01 58.77 10.13
CA THR A 98 6.15 58.03 9.57
C THR A 98 5.83 56.55 9.35
N TYR A 99 5.09 55.94 10.29
CA TYR A 99 4.75 54.52 10.30
C TYR A 99 3.22 54.36 10.23
N THR A 100 2.67 54.62 9.05
CA THR A 100 1.21 54.66 8.83
C THR A 100 0.51 53.32 9.07
N LEU A 101 1.25 52.20 9.02
CA LEU A 101 0.75 50.84 9.28
C LEU A 101 1.06 50.34 10.70
N LEU A 102 1.66 51.14 11.58
CA LEU A 102 1.90 50.75 12.98
C LEU A 102 0.58 50.45 13.72
N LYS A 103 -0.49 51.16 13.36
CA LYS A 103 -1.84 50.98 13.92
C LYS A 103 -2.42 49.56 13.72
N GLN A 104 -1.88 48.77 12.78
CA GLN A 104 -2.29 47.37 12.57
C GLN A 104 -2.04 46.49 13.79
N LEU A 105 -1.10 46.87 14.68
CA LEU A 105 -0.90 46.17 15.96
C LEU A 105 -2.03 46.42 16.99
N GLY A 106 -3.08 47.19 16.63
CA GLY A 106 -4.26 47.37 17.47
C GLY A 106 -3.99 48.08 18.81
N GLY A 107 -2.90 48.84 18.89
CA GLY A 107 -2.45 49.54 20.10
C GLY A 107 -1.98 48.62 21.23
N VAL A 108 -1.63 47.37 20.93
CA VAL A 108 -1.12 46.41 21.91
C VAL A 108 0.41 46.42 21.88
N ALA A 109 1.02 46.51 23.06
CA ALA A 109 2.44 46.26 23.22
C ALA A 109 2.64 44.75 23.41
N TYR A 110 3.29 44.11 22.44
CA TYR A 110 3.66 42.72 22.54
C TYR A 110 5.00 42.57 23.26
N SER A 111 5.17 41.48 23.99
CA SER A 111 6.41 41.17 24.69
C SER A 111 6.93 39.81 24.30
N GLU A 112 8.24 39.65 24.40
CA GLU A 112 8.94 38.40 24.07
C GLU A 112 8.39 37.21 24.86
N GLN A 113 7.88 37.43 26.08
CA GLN A 113 7.29 36.41 26.93
C GLN A 113 6.06 35.74 26.29
N GLN A 114 5.33 36.45 25.43
CA GLN A 114 4.10 35.98 24.80
C GLN A 114 4.34 35.05 23.60
N VAL A 115 5.56 35.00 23.05
CA VAL A 115 5.90 34.18 21.88
C VAL A 115 5.56 32.70 22.10
N ALA A 116 5.82 32.17 23.31
CA ALA A 116 5.52 30.78 23.63
C ALA A 116 4.01 30.49 23.63
N GLY A 117 3.19 31.39 24.20
CA GLY A 117 1.73 31.25 24.17
C GLY A 117 1.14 31.41 22.77
N ALA A 118 1.75 32.23 21.91
CA ALA A 118 1.32 32.39 20.52
C ALA A 118 1.67 31.16 19.66
N ALA A 119 2.82 30.54 19.90
CA ALA A 119 3.24 29.31 19.22
C ALA A 119 2.42 28.07 19.61
N ASP A 120 1.74 28.12 20.76
CA ASP A 120 0.89 27.04 21.26
C ASP A 120 -0.47 27.57 21.76
N PRO A 121 -1.45 27.76 20.85
CA PRO A 121 -2.76 28.32 21.18
C PRO A 121 -3.55 27.49 22.21
N GLU A 122 -3.27 26.19 22.34
CA GLU A 122 -3.96 25.29 23.28
C GLU A 122 -3.44 25.42 24.72
N SER A 123 -2.28 26.05 24.92
CA SER A 123 -1.68 26.22 26.25
C SER A 123 -2.52 27.10 27.19
N GLY A 124 -3.44 27.92 26.66
CA GLY A 124 -4.19 28.91 27.43
C GLY A 124 -3.33 30.04 28.01
N LEU A 125 -2.03 30.09 27.70
CA LEU A 125 -1.07 31.06 28.23
C LEU A 125 -1.13 32.43 27.52
N PHE A 126 -1.90 32.52 26.43
CA PHE A 126 -2.01 33.73 25.62
C PHE A 126 -3.40 34.34 25.76
N ASP A 127 -3.43 35.62 26.09
CA ASP A 127 -4.66 36.36 26.39
C ASP A 127 -5.63 36.39 25.19
N ALA A 128 -6.90 36.08 25.45
CA ALA A 128 -7.93 35.96 24.40
C ALA A 128 -8.21 37.28 23.67
N ASN A 129 -8.08 38.42 24.35
CA ASN A 129 -8.24 39.73 23.74
C ASN A 129 -7.02 40.09 22.86
N ALA A 130 -5.81 39.75 23.30
CA ALA A 130 -4.61 39.84 22.49
C ALA A 130 -4.67 38.94 21.24
N TRP A 131 -5.28 37.75 21.33
CA TRP A 131 -5.49 36.85 20.19
C TRP A 131 -6.35 37.46 19.08
N SER A 132 -7.46 38.12 19.45
CA SER A 132 -8.34 38.78 18.48
C SER A 132 -7.60 39.89 17.73
N LYS A 133 -6.81 40.69 18.45
CA LYS A 133 -6.02 41.77 17.88
C LYS A 133 -4.83 41.31 17.02
N LEU A 134 -4.39 40.06 17.16
CA LEU A 134 -3.35 39.49 16.31
C LEU A 134 -3.84 39.13 14.90
N HIS A 135 -5.15 39.08 14.66
CA HIS A 135 -5.67 38.62 13.37
C HIS A 135 -5.22 39.50 12.19
N GLU A 136 -5.42 40.81 12.28
CA GLU A 136 -5.02 41.76 11.24
C GLU A 136 -3.50 41.73 10.95
N PRO A 137 -2.59 41.83 11.94
CA PRO A 137 -1.16 41.77 11.67
C PRO A 137 -0.72 40.38 11.19
N ALA A 138 -1.35 39.29 11.62
CA ALA A 138 -1.07 37.95 11.13
C ALA A 138 -1.44 37.77 9.65
N GLU A 139 -2.59 38.29 9.20
CA GLU A 139 -2.98 38.26 7.77
C GLU A 139 -2.01 39.08 6.90
N GLU A 140 -1.52 40.22 7.39
CA GLU A 140 -0.53 41.03 6.67
C GLU A 140 0.81 40.29 6.53
N VAL A 141 1.31 39.66 7.61
CA VAL A 141 2.53 38.82 7.57
C VAL A 141 2.33 37.63 6.64
N LEU A 142 1.19 36.94 6.71
CA LEU A 142 0.88 35.81 5.83
C LEU A 142 0.84 36.25 4.37
N SER A 143 0.19 37.38 4.08
CA SER A 143 0.15 37.97 2.73
C SER A 143 1.54 38.32 2.21
N ALA A 144 2.43 38.83 3.08
CA ALA A 144 3.82 39.10 2.72
C ALA A 144 4.60 37.82 2.40
N ILE A 145 4.38 36.74 3.15
CA ILE A 145 4.97 35.42 2.88
C ILE A 145 4.47 34.90 1.52
N ILE A 146 3.16 34.92 1.27
CA ILE A 146 2.56 34.48 0.00
C ILE A 146 3.15 35.25 -1.19
N ARG A 147 3.25 36.58 -1.09
CA ARG A 147 3.82 37.43 -2.15
C ARG A 147 5.26 37.04 -2.48
N LYS A 148 6.10 36.82 -1.45
CA LYS A 148 7.51 36.43 -1.64
C LYS A 148 7.65 35.01 -2.19
N ASP A 149 6.85 34.07 -1.68
CA ASP A 149 6.81 32.69 -2.15
C ASP A 149 6.41 32.60 -3.63
N THR A 150 5.41 33.37 -4.06
CA THR A 150 4.96 33.48 -5.46
C THR A 150 6.08 34.00 -6.38
N LEU A 151 7.00 34.82 -5.85
CA LEU A 151 8.17 35.33 -6.56
C LEU A 151 9.38 34.37 -6.51
N GLY A 152 9.25 33.21 -5.86
CA GLY A 152 10.33 32.24 -5.68
C GLY A 152 11.39 32.69 -4.66
N GLU A 153 11.09 33.67 -3.81
CA GLU A 153 12.01 34.16 -2.79
C GLU A 153 11.92 33.31 -1.52
N GLN A 154 13.06 32.90 -0.98
CA GLN A 154 13.12 32.23 0.31
C GLN A 154 12.81 33.22 1.44
N VAL A 155 11.72 32.98 2.18
CA VAL A 155 11.33 33.82 3.30
C VAL A 155 12.01 33.35 4.59
N THR A 156 12.82 34.23 5.18
CA THR A 156 13.46 34.00 6.49
C THR A 156 12.88 34.91 7.55
N MET A 157 13.02 34.55 8.84
CA MET A 157 12.61 35.41 9.95
C MET A 157 13.30 36.78 9.85
N LYS A 158 14.59 36.81 9.49
CA LYS A 158 15.32 38.07 9.24
C LYS A 158 14.65 38.93 8.18
N SER A 159 14.25 38.32 7.06
CA SER A 159 13.58 39.04 5.97
C SER A 159 12.22 39.62 6.40
N LEU A 160 11.49 38.96 7.30
CA LEU A 160 10.25 39.46 7.88
C LEU A 160 10.54 40.62 8.83
N VAL A 161 11.51 40.48 9.72
CA VAL A 161 11.94 41.55 10.63
C VAL A 161 12.33 42.81 9.85
N ASP A 162 13.18 42.67 8.83
CA ASP A 162 13.63 43.80 7.99
C ASP A 162 12.44 44.48 7.28
N THR A 163 11.42 43.71 6.88
CA THR A 163 10.22 44.23 6.21
C THR A 163 9.31 45.00 7.18
N PHE A 164 9.02 44.43 8.35
CA PHE A 164 8.03 44.95 9.30
C PHE A 164 8.60 45.99 10.28
N GLN A 165 9.92 46.07 10.46
CA GLN A 165 10.55 47.18 11.18
C GLN A 165 10.69 48.44 10.32
N ALA A 166 10.75 48.28 8.99
CA ALA A 166 10.90 49.40 8.06
C ALA A 166 9.59 50.20 7.90
N LYS A 167 9.70 51.38 7.27
CA LYS A 167 8.53 52.15 6.83
C LYS A 167 7.79 51.36 5.74
N PRO A 168 6.45 51.27 5.76
CA PRO A 168 5.52 52.05 6.60
C PRO A 168 5.05 51.36 7.90
N TYR A 169 5.61 50.20 8.27
CA TYR A 169 5.12 49.37 9.39
C TYR A 169 5.64 49.84 10.76
N GLY A 170 6.96 49.88 10.95
CA GLY A 170 7.58 50.30 12.21
C GLY A 170 7.28 49.42 13.42
N TRP A 171 6.96 48.14 13.21
CA TRP A 171 6.66 47.20 14.29
C TRP A 171 7.92 46.89 15.09
N ASP A 172 7.77 46.70 16.40
CA ASP A 172 8.89 46.25 17.23
C ASP A 172 9.14 44.74 17.06
N LEU A 173 10.34 44.30 17.43
CA LEU A 173 10.74 42.92 17.26
C LEU A 173 9.80 41.93 17.98
N PRO A 174 9.40 42.15 19.25
CA PRO A 174 8.48 41.26 19.94
C PRO A 174 7.12 41.10 19.24
N ALA A 175 6.56 42.16 18.64
CA ALA A 175 5.32 42.03 17.89
C ALA A 175 5.50 41.10 16.68
N ILE A 176 6.59 41.26 15.92
CA ILE A 176 6.86 40.42 14.74
C ILE A 176 7.03 38.96 15.17
N GLU A 177 7.80 38.70 16.22
CA GLU A 177 8.00 37.35 16.77
C GLU A 177 6.68 36.72 17.23
N VAL A 178 5.84 37.46 17.95
CA VAL A 178 4.53 36.97 18.41
C VAL A 178 3.60 36.70 17.24
N VAL A 179 3.57 37.56 16.22
CA VAL A 179 2.73 37.37 15.02
C VAL A 179 3.17 36.12 14.25
N VAL A 180 4.47 35.95 13.99
CA VAL A 180 4.99 34.76 13.30
C VAL A 180 4.73 33.49 14.12
N ALA A 181 4.93 33.54 15.44
CA ALA A 181 4.58 32.44 16.35
C ALA A 181 3.10 32.08 16.25
N SER A 182 2.21 33.08 16.19
CA SER A 182 0.77 32.89 16.09
C SER A 182 0.36 32.19 14.78
N LEU A 183 1.01 32.51 13.66
CA LEU A 183 0.78 31.84 12.39
C LEU A 183 1.22 30.37 12.43
N ALA A 184 2.33 30.09 13.10
CA ALA A 184 2.83 28.73 13.25
C ALA A 184 1.97 27.89 14.22
N GLY A 185 1.54 28.49 15.33
CA GLY A 185 0.65 27.87 16.30
C GLY A 185 -0.71 27.51 15.70
N ARG A 186 -1.22 28.34 14.78
CA ARG A 186 -2.47 28.08 14.02
C ARG A 186 -2.26 27.26 12.74
N SER A 187 -1.07 26.68 12.57
CA SER A 187 -0.75 25.81 11.44
C SER A 187 -0.94 26.48 10.07
N LYS A 188 -0.60 27.76 9.94
CA LYS A 188 -0.59 28.50 8.66
C LYS A 188 0.78 28.52 8.02
N VAL A 189 1.84 28.39 8.81
CA VAL A 189 3.23 28.39 8.35
C VAL A 189 4.02 27.31 9.08
N THR A 190 5.03 26.76 8.42
CA THR A 190 6.02 25.85 9.01
C THR A 190 7.36 26.57 9.09
N LEU A 191 8.02 26.47 10.26
CA LEU A 191 9.35 27.00 10.47
C LEU A 191 10.38 25.87 10.35
N THR A 192 11.44 26.11 9.58
CA THR A 192 12.58 25.20 9.49
C THR A 192 13.87 25.93 9.90
N MET A 193 14.73 25.24 10.64
CA MET A 193 16.07 25.72 11.00
C MET A 193 17.10 24.81 10.34
N ASP A 194 17.94 25.37 9.47
CA ASP A 194 18.97 24.62 8.73
C ASP A 194 18.41 23.38 8.02
N GLY A 195 17.17 23.48 7.49
CA GLY A 195 16.45 22.41 6.79
C GLY A 195 15.60 21.49 7.66
N ASN A 196 15.67 21.59 8.99
CA ASN A 196 14.88 20.76 9.90
C ASN A 196 13.62 21.48 10.37
N SER A 197 12.44 20.87 10.20
CA SER A 197 11.17 21.41 10.71
C SER A 197 11.14 21.48 12.23
N LEU A 198 10.74 22.64 12.77
CA LEU A 198 10.65 22.87 14.21
C LEU A 198 9.32 22.39 14.78
N LYS A 199 9.38 21.75 15.95
CA LYS A 199 8.19 21.42 16.75
C LYS A 199 7.66 22.68 17.45
N ARG A 200 6.37 22.71 17.80
CA ARG A 200 5.75 23.86 18.51
C ARG A 200 6.53 24.30 19.75
N SER A 201 7.05 23.36 20.53
CA SER A 201 7.87 23.62 21.72
C SER A 201 9.21 24.33 21.43
N GLU A 202 9.73 24.23 20.21
CA GLU A 202 11.03 24.76 19.79
C GLU A 202 10.90 26.14 19.14
N ILE A 203 9.72 26.47 18.60
CA ILE A 203 9.44 27.71 17.85
C ILE A 203 9.79 28.95 18.68
N ALA A 204 9.37 29.01 19.93
CA ALA A 204 9.62 30.19 20.77
C ALA A 204 11.11 30.42 21.02
N GLY A 205 11.88 29.35 21.26
CA GLY A 205 13.33 29.46 21.42
C GLY A 205 14.05 29.87 20.14
N ALA A 206 13.58 29.40 18.99
CA ALA A 206 14.12 29.76 17.68
C ALA A 206 13.81 31.22 17.32
N LEU A 207 12.57 31.68 17.54
CA LEU A 207 12.14 33.04 17.25
C LEU A 207 12.82 34.07 18.13
N ARG A 208 13.12 33.77 19.39
CA ARG A 208 13.84 34.71 20.29
C ARG A 208 15.34 34.82 19.98
N ASN A 209 15.90 33.86 19.24
CA ASN A 209 17.32 33.85 18.93
C ASN A 209 17.63 34.68 17.67
N THR A 210 17.80 35.99 17.87
CA THR A 210 18.09 36.97 16.81
C THR A 210 19.30 36.61 15.93
N GLN A 211 20.31 35.93 16.47
CA GLN A 211 21.48 35.49 15.70
C GLN A 211 21.14 34.43 14.65
N LYS A 212 20.06 33.66 14.87
CA LYS A 212 19.61 32.58 13.98
C LYS A 212 18.50 33.00 13.03
N HIS A 213 18.01 34.24 13.07
CA HIS A 213 16.91 34.69 12.22
C HIS A 213 17.17 34.56 10.71
N GLY A 214 18.45 34.63 10.29
CA GLY A 214 18.83 34.41 8.89
C GLY A 214 18.72 32.93 8.44
N HIS A 215 18.79 31.98 9.37
CA HIS A 215 18.74 30.54 9.13
C HIS A 215 17.34 29.94 9.39
N LEU A 216 16.46 30.72 10.03
CA LEU A 216 15.09 30.35 10.32
C LEU A 216 14.20 30.67 9.12
N VAL A 217 13.88 29.65 8.33
CA VAL A 217 13.05 29.76 7.13
C VAL A 217 11.58 29.58 7.50
N VAL A 218 10.73 30.46 6.99
CA VAL A 218 9.27 30.43 7.18
C VAL A 218 8.63 30.07 5.85
N THR A 219 7.92 28.96 5.81
CA THR A 219 7.25 28.45 4.60
C THR A 219 5.75 28.36 4.83
N LEU A 220 4.95 28.53 3.78
CA LEU A 220 3.52 28.27 3.87
C LEU A 220 3.28 26.82 4.26
N GLN A 221 2.40 26.59 5.22
CA GLN A 221 2.02 25.23 5.56
C GLN A 221 1.25 24.66 4.36
N LYS A 222 1.72 23.54 3.81
CA LYS A 222 1.00 22.79 2.78
C LYS A 222 -0.33 22.32 3.38
N SER A 223 -1.43 23.01 3.06
CA SER A 223 -2.78 22.56 3.38
C SER A 223 -3.27 21.64 2.27
N PHE A 224 -3.67 20.42 2.62
CA PHE A 224 -4.30 19.50 1.68
C PHE A 224 -5.80 19.82 1.59
N ASP A 225 -6.39 19.64 0.41
CA ASP A 225 -7.83 19.76 0.21
C ASP A 225 -8.54 18.65 1.02
N GLU A 226 -9.34 19.04 2.01
CA GLU A 226 -10.05 18.11 2.90
C GLU A 226 -10.92 17.12 2.12
N THR A 227 -11.47 17.53 0.97
CA THR A 227 -12.26 16.67 0.09
C THR A 227 -11.40 15.56 -0.49
N LYS A 228 -10.21 15.90 -1.00
CA LYS A 228 -9.28 14.93 -1.58
C LYS A 228 -8.71 13.98 -0.52
N VAL A 229 -8.39 14.50 0.67
CA VAL A 229 -7.98 13.66 1.81
C VAL A 229 -9.10 12.70 2.20
N ALA A 230 -10.36 13.15 2.23
CA ALA A 230 -11.51 12.30 2.52
C ALA A 230 -11.75 11.24 1.42
N SER A 231 -11.63 11.61 0.15
CA SER A 231 -11.74 10.67 -0.98
C SER A 231 -10.67 9.59 -0.94
N PHE A 232 -9.40 9.96 -0.73
CA PHE A 232 -8.32 8.98 -0.61
C PHE A 232 -8.50 8.09 0.63
N ARG A 233 -9.02 8.64 1.73
CA ARG A 233 -9.36 7.86 2.92
C ARG A 233 -10.44 6.82 2.63
N SER A 234 -11.53 7.23 1.97
CA SER A 234 -12.61 6.29 1.57
C SER A 234 -12.04 5.19 0.69
N PHE A 235 -11.26 5.56 -0.33
CA PHE A 235 -10.58 4.58 -1.18
C PHE A 235 -9.77 3.56 -0.38
N CYS A 236 -8.93 4.01 0.56
CA CYS A 236 -8.15 3.09 1.39
C CYS A 236 -9.05 2.18 2.25
N THR A 237 -10.13 2.71 2.83
CA THR A 237 -11.11 1.90 3.57
C THR A 237 -11.76 0.85 2.66
N ASP A 238 -12.23 1.26 1.50
CA ASP A 238 -13.04 0.43 0.60
C ASP A 238 -12.19 -0.60 -0.16
N PHE A 239 -11.01 -0.21 -0.64
CA PHE A 239 -10.13 -1.08 -1.43
C PHE A 239 -9.39 -2.12 -0.56
N PHE A 240 -9.11 -1.79 0.71
CA PHE A 240 -8.39 -2.68 1.62
C PHE A 240 -9.25 -3.29 2.74
N ASP A 241 -10.55 -3.00 2.75
CA ASP A 241 -11.52 -3.47 3.76
C ASP A 241 -11.11 -3.10 5.21
N GLU A 242 -10.59 -1.87 5.41
CA GLU A 242 -10.03 -1.42 6.69
C GLU A 242 -10.91 -0.44 7.46
N GLY A 243 -11.22 -0.76 8.72
CA GLY A 243 -12.07 0.07 9.58
C GLY A 243 -11.38 1.30 10.20
N ALA A 244 -10.05 1.38 10.21
CA ALA A 244 -9.32 2.49 10.82
C ALA A 244 -8.11 2.90 9.98
N THR A 245 -8.11 4.14 9.51
CA THR A 245 -7.01 4.77 8.80
C THR A 245 -6.42 5.94 9.59
N PRO A 246 -5.16 6.34 9.34
CA PRO A 246 -4.56 7.48 10.01
C PRO A 246 -5.37 8.79 9.83
N LYS A 247 -5.38 9.61 10.89
CA LYS A 247 -6.06 10.92 10.87
C LYS A 247 -5.22 11.98 10.18
N ASP A 248 -3.91 11.96 10.40
CA ASP A 248 -2.99 12.88 9.74
C ASP A 248 -2.94 12.60 8.22
N PRO A 249 -3.06 13.62 7.35
CA PRO A 249 -3.08 13.42 5.90
C PRO A 249 -1.82 12.75 5.35
N LEU A 250 -0.63 13.12 5.82
CA LEU A 250 0.62 12.54 5.32
C LEU A 250 0.84 11.13 5.84
N GLU A 251 0.46 10.85 7.09
CA GLU A 251 0.43 9.46 7.59
C GLU A 251 -0.56 8.60 6.80
N LEU A 252 -1.74 9.14 6.44
CA LEU A 252 -2.71 8.45 5.59
C LEU A 252 -2.12 8.15 4.20
N ALA A 253 -1.43 9.12 3.59
CA ALA A 253 -0.79 8.94 2.29
C ALA A 253 0.25 7.82 2.31
N ARG A 254 1.14 7.81 3.32
CA ARG A 254 2.15 6.76 3.50
C ARG A 254 1.51 5.39 3.70
N HIS A 255 0.50 5.31 4.56
CA HIS A 255 -0.25 4.09 4.80
C HIS A 255 -0.85 3.54 3.50
N GLY A 256 -1.56 4.39 2.74
CA GLY A 256 -2.12 3.99 1.45
C GLY A 256 -1.06 3.55 0.44
N ALA A 257 0.05 4.28 0.34
CA ALA A 257 1.16 3.94 -0.56
C ALA A 257 1.77 2.57 -0.25
N ASP A 258 1.99 2.27 1.03
CA ASP A 258 2.53 0.98 1.48
C ASP A 258 1.53 -0.16 1.23
N ARG A 259 0.23 0.08 1.47
CA ARG A 259 -0.82 -0.91 1.19
C ARG A 259 -0.97 -1.20 -0.30
N LEU A 260 -0.93 -0.17 -1.15
CA LEU A 260 -0.95 -0.33 -2.61
C LEU A 260 0.25 -1.14 -3.10
N ARG A 261 1.45 -0.86 -2.56
CA ARG A 261 2.66 -1.64 -2.88
C ARG A 261 2.52 -3.09 -2.44
N GLY A 262 2.09 -3.33 -1.20
CA GLY A 262 1.85 -4.68 -0.70
C GLY A 262 0.84 -5.45 -1.55
N LYS A 263 -0.23 -4.79 -2.00
CA LYS A 263 -1.22 -5.41 -2.89
C LYS A 263 -0.65 -5.72 -4.26
N LEU A 264 0.14 -4.81 -4.84
CA LEU A 264 0.83 -5.04 -6.12
C LEU A 264 1.74 -6.28 -6.05
N ASP A 265 2.55 -6.38 -4.99
CA ASP A 265 3.45 -7.51 -4.79
C ASP A 265 2.67 -8.83 -4.61
N GLU A 266 1.56 -8.80 -3.86
CA GLU A 266 0.65 -9.95 -3.67
C GLU A 266 0.06 -10.43 -5.00
N LEU A 267 -0.46 -9.53 -5.84
CA LEU A 267 -1.06 -9.89 -7.13
C LEU A 267 0.00 -10.44 -8.08
N LYS A 268 1.19 -9.82 -8.15
CA LYS A 268 2.31 -10.33 -8.96
C LYS A 268 2.78 -11.72 -8.52
N ALA A 269 2.86 -11.97 -7.21
CA ALA A 269 3.19 -13.28 -6.68
C ALA A 269 2.12 -14.32 -7.04
N THR A 270 0.84 -13.93 -6.99
CA THR A 270 -0.27 -14.79 -7.37
C THR A 270 -0.20 -15.17 -8.87
N VAL A 271 0.05 -14.20 -9.76
CA VAL A 271 0.17 -14.45 -11.21
C VAL A 271 1.36 -15.35 -11.53
N SER A 272 2.51 -15.11 -10.91
CA SER A 272 3.74 -15.86 -11.21
C SER A 272 3.76 -17.30 -10.67
N SER A 273 3.05 -17.58 -9.57
CA SER A 273 3.05 -18.89 -8.92
C SER A 273 1.81 -19.75 -9.22
N SER A 274 0.77 -19.16 -9.80
CA SER A 274 -0.50 -19.85 -10.04
C SER A 274 -0.42 -20.78 -11.26
N LYS A 275 -1.01 -21.97 -11.12
CA LYS A 275 -1.28 -22.90 -12.22
C LYS A 275 -2.61 -22.63 -12.95
N TYR A 276 -3.43 -21.71 -12.43
CA TYR A 276 -4.77 -21.45 -12.95
C TYR A 276 -4.75 -20.37 -14.04
N PRO A 277 -5.31 -20.64 -15.24
CA PRO A 277 -5.19 -19.75 -16.38
C PRO A 277 -5.91 -18.40 -16.20
N PHE A 278 -7.03 -18.39 -15.47
CA PHE A 278 -7.83 -17.18 -15.23
C PHE A 278 -7.13 -16.14 -14.35
N VAL A 279 -6.05 -16.50 -13.65
CA VAL A 279 -5.28 -15.53 -12.84
C VAL A 279 -4.64 -14.45 -13.71
N SER A 280 -4.50 -14.69 -15.02
CA SER A 280 -4.11 -13.66 -16.01
C SER A 280 -5.04 -12.44 -16.03
N HIS A 281 -6.30 -12.55 -15.59
CA HIS A 281 -7.21 -11.41 -15.44
C HIS A 281 -6.72 -10.36 -14.42
N LEU A 282 -5.87 -10.74 -13.48
CA LEU A 282 -5.28 -9.80 -12.51
C LEU A 282 -4.29 -8.82 -13.17
N GLN A 283 -3.88 -9.04 -14.43
CA GLN A 283 -2.93 -8.16 -15.10
C GLN A 283 -3.44 -6.73 -15.23
N GLY A 284 -4.74 -6.53 -15.50
CA GLY A 284 -5.33 -5.18 -15.57
C GLY A 284 -5.22 -4.43 -14.24
N ALA A 285 -5.49 -5.12 -13.12
CA ALA A 285 -5.33 -4.56 -11.78
C ALA A 285 -3.85 -4.25 -11.44
N ILE A 286 -2.94 -5.13 -11.87
CA ILE A 286 -1.49 -4.91 -11.71
C ILE A 286 -1.05 -3.66 -12.46
N ASP A 287 -1.47 -3.49 -13.72
CA ASP A 287 -1.11 -2.34 -14.55
C ASP A 287 -1.64 -1.02 -13.96
N LEU A 288 -2.82 -1.03 -13.35
CA LEU A 288 -3.37 0.12 -12.61
C LEU A 288 -2.55 0.44 -11.35
N LEU A 289 -2.21 -0.59 -10.57
CA LEU A 289 -1.40 -0.43 -9.36
C LEU A 289 0.01 0.08 -9.67
N GLU A 290 0.64 -0.38 -10.75
CA GLU A 290 1.96 0.09 -11.20
C GLU A 290 1.98 1.58 -11.54
N GLN A 291 0.85 2.15 -11.98
CA GLN A 291 0.75 3.58 -12.27
C GLN A 291 0.74 4.45 -11.01
N VAL A 292 0.23 3.92 -9.89
CA VAL A 292 0.04 4.68 -8.63
C VAL A 292 1.10 4.36 -7.57
N VAL A 293 1.78 3.22 -7.64
CA VAL A 293 2.80 2.83 -6.65
C VAL A 293 4.09 3.61 -6.85
N GLY A 294 4.66 4.13 -5.75
CA GLY A 294 5.95 4.84 -5.77
C GLY A 294 5.86 6.35 -6.06
N LYS A 295 4.65 6.90 -6.09
CA LYS A 295 4.43 8.35 -6.16
C LYS A 295 4.80 9.01 -4.81
N PRO A 296 5.13 10.32 -4.79
CA PRO A 296 5.34 11.06 -3.53
C PRO A 296 4.07 11.08 -2.66
N ASP A 297 4.23 11.15 -1.34
CA ASP A 297 3.11 11.13 -0.38
C ASP A 297 2.04 12.19 -0.71
N GLU A 298 2.45 13.41 -1.08
CA GLU A 298 1.50 14.48 -1.40
C GLU A 298 0.68 14.23 -2.66
N TRP A 299 1.16 13.40 -3.59
CA TRP A 299 0.45 13.07 -4.82
C TRP A 299 -0.86 12.35 -4.52
N TYR A 300 -0.87 11.44 -3.54
CA TYR A 300 -2.07 10.69 -3.15
C TYR A 300 -3.21 11.57 -2.60
N LEU A 301 -2.86 12.75 -2.07
CA LEU A 301 -3.80 13.71 -1.48
C LEU A 301 -4.22 14.81 -2.47
N GLY A 302 -3.75 14.74 -3.71
CA GLY A 302 -3.91 15.80 -4.71
C GLY A 302 -4.33 15.31 -6.09
N GLU A 303 -3.64 14.30 -6.61
CA GLU A 303 -3.68 13.87 -8.02
C GLU A 303 -4.11 12.41 -8.19
N PHE A 304 -4.52 11.73 -7.11
CA PHE A 304 -4.99 10.35 -7.18
C PHE A 304 -6.36 10.25 -7.87
N ASP A 305 -6.36 9.83 -9.13
CA ASP A 305 -7.53 9.76 -10.01
C ASP A 305 -7.97 8.34 -10.39
N LEU A 306 -7.15 7.32 -10.15
CA LEU A 306 -7.44 5.91 -10.46
C LEU A 306 -8.25 5.16 -9.39
N ALA A 307 -8.86 5.87 -8.44
CA ALA A 307 -9.62 5.26 -7.34
C ALA A 307 -10.77 4.37 -7.83
N ALA A 308 -11.54 4.87 -8.81
CA ALA A 308 -12.70 4.15 -9.36
C ALA A 308 -12.27 2.90 -10.13
N ASP A 309 -11.29 3.03 -11.02
CA ASP A 309 -10.79 1.90 -11.82
C ASP A 309 -10.20 0.80 -10.94
N LEU A 310 -9.50 1.17 -9.86
CA LEU A 310 -8.97 0.21 -8.88
C LEU A 310 -10.09 -0.49 -8.11
N LEU A 311 -11.12 0.24 -7.66
CA LEU A 311 -12.28 -0.37 -6.98
C LEU A 311 -13.05 -1.30 -7.92
N ASP A 312 -13.26 -0.92 -9.18
CA ASP A 312 -13.88 -1.78 -10.18
C ASP A 312 -13.05 -3.05 -10.42
N ALA A 313 -11.73 -2.93 -10.50
CA ALA A 313 -10.83 -4.07 -10.61
C ALA A 313 -10.87 -4.97 -9.36
N LYS A 314 -11.04 -4.38 -8.17
CA LYS A 314 -11.22 -5.12 -6.92
C LYS A 314 -12.47 -5.99 -6.96
N GLU A 315 -13.62 -5.39 -7.27
CA GLU A 315 -14.91 -6.07 -7.25
C GLU A 315 -15.03 -7.14 -8.35
N ASN A 316 -14.51 -6.85 -9.54
CA ASN A 316 -14.74 -7.71 -10.71
C ASN A 316 -13.69 -8.82 -10.87
N ASP A 317 -12.45 -8.59 -10.46
CA ASP A 317 -11.33 -9.51 -10.70
C ASP A 317 -10.61 -9.92 -9.40
N ILE A 318 -10.11 -8.97 -8.59
CA ILE A 318 -9.26 -9.30 -7.44
C ILE A 318 -10.03 -10.15 -6.42
N ASP A 319 -11.15 -9.66 -5.90
CA ASP A 319 -11.87 -10.33 -4.82
C ASP A 319 -12.46 -11.67 -5.27
N PRO A 320 -13.11 -11.79 -6.45
CA PRO A 320 -13.59 -13.09 -6.94
C PRO A 320 -12.48 -14.12 -7.14
N ILE A 321 -11.32 -13.71 -7.67
CA ILE A 321 -10.18 -14.61 -7.87
C ILE A 321 -9.58 -15.02 -6.50
N GLN A 322 -9.44 -14.10 -5.56
CA GLN A 322 -8.96 -14.41 -4.22
C GLN A 322 -9.93 -15.34 -3.46
N ALA A 323 -11.23 -15.10 -3.56
CA ALA A 323 -12.26 -15.96 -3.00
C ALA A 323 -12.23 -17.36 -3.63
N PHE A 324 -11.99 -17.47 -4.94
CA PHE A 324 -11.79 -18.76 -5.61
C PHE A 324 -10.58 -19.50 -5.04
N LEU A 325 -9.41 -18.84 -5.00
CA LEU A 325 -8.12 -19.45 -4.64
C LEU A 325 -8.06 -19.91 -3.17
N SER A 326 -8.79 -19.23 -2.30
CA SER A 326 -8.90 -19.53 -0.87
C SER A 326 -10.13 -20.35 -0.49
N GLY A 327 -11.08 -20.51 -1.42
CA GLY A 327 -12.39 -21.12 -1.17
C GLY A 327 -12.57 -22.55 -1.70
N PRO A 328 -13.79 -23.10 -1.58
CA PRO A 328 -14.11 -24.46 -2.02
C PRO A 328 -14.10 -24.64 -3.55
N GLN A 329 -14.23 -23.57 -4.32
CA GLN A 329 -14.21 -23.62 -5.78
C GLN A 329 -12.88 -24.13 -6.33
N ARG A 330 -11.76 -23.76 -5.68
CA ARG A 330 -10.45 -24.33 -5.98
C ARG A 330 -10.43 -25.85 -5.88
N VAL A 331 -11.04 -26.41 -4.83
CA VAL A 331 -11.10 -27.86 -4.62
C VAL A 331 -11.83 -28.55 -5.77
N ILE A 332 -12.92 -27.95 -6.28
CA ILE A 332 -13.69 -28.48 -7.41
C ILE A 332 -12.84 -28.48 -8.69
N TYR A 333 -12.14 -27.39 -8.97
CA TYR A 333 -11.27 -27.28 -10.15
C TYR A 333 -10.12 -28.30 -10.11
N ASP A 334 -9.47 -28.41 -8.95
CA ASP A 334 -8.40 -29.38 -8.71
C ASP A 334 -8.92 -30.83 -8.84
N ASP A 335 -10.13 -31.11 -8.36
CA ASP A 335 -10.78 -32.42 -8.48
C ASP A 335 -11.09 -32.79 -9.94
N ALA A 336 -11.61 -31.85 -10.73
CA ALA A 336 -11.81 -32.05 -12.17
C ALA A 336 -10.50 -32.37 -12.89
N SER A 337 -9.45 -31.57 -12.66
CA SER A 337 -8.14 -31.78 -13.27
C SER A 337 -7.54 -33.14 -12.89
N SER A 338 -7.69 -33.52 -11.62
CA SER A 338 -7.25 -34.81 -11.09
C SER A 338 -8.03 -35.99 -11.71
N LEU A 339 -9.35 -35.87 -11.84
CA LEU A 339 -10.21 -36.91 -12.44
C LEU A 339 -9.79 -37.21 -13.88
N LEU A 340 -9.62 -36.16 -14.70
CA LEU A 340 -9.20 -36.31 -16.11
C LEU A 340 -7.82 -36.97 -16.22
N THR A 341 -6.88 -36.60 -15.35
CA THR A 341 -5.53 -37.15 -15.36
C THR A 341 -5.51 -38.61 -14.88
N THR A 342 -6.19 -38.90 -13.77
CA THR A 342 -6.23 -40.24 -13.15
C THR A 342 -6.91 -41.27 -14.04
N HIS A 343 -7.96 -40.86 -14.77
CA HIS A 343 -8.75 -41.75 -15.62
C HIS A 343 -8.45 -41.60 -17.11
N ALA A 344 -7.36 -40.94 -17.50
CA ALA A 344 -7.02 -40.69 -18.91
C ALA A 344 -7.12 -41.95 -19.79
N SER A 345 -6.65 -43.11 -19.29
CA SER A 345 -6.75 -44.40 -19.99
C SER A 345 -8.17 -44.95 -20.09
N ASN A 346 -9.04 -44.68 -19.10
CA ASN A 346 -10.43 -45.12 -19.11
C ASN A 346 -11.29 -44.24 -20.03
N LEU A 347 -10.96 -42.95 -20.16
CA LEU A 347 -11.72 -42.01 -21.00
C LEU A 347 -11.80 -42.46 -22.46
N GLY A 348 -10.76 -43.14 -22.97
CA GLY A 348 -10.75 -43.67 -24.34
C GLY A 348 -11.78 -44.77 -24.60
N TYR A 349 -12.36 -45.37 -23.56
CA TYR A 349 -13.41 -46.39 -23.68
C TYR A 349 -14.84 -45.81 -23.56
N LEU A 350 -14.98 -44.54 -23.19
CA LEU A 350 -16.26 -43.84 -23.14
C LEU A 350 -16.63 -43.26 -24.52
N PRO A 351 -17.91 -42.94 -24.76
CA PRO A 351 -18.33 -42.20 -25.95
C PRO A 351 -17.51 -40.92 -26.14
N SER A 352 -17.15 -40.61 -27.40
CA SER A 352 -16.38 -39.41 -27.70
C SER A 352 -17.11 -38.15 -27.19
N GLY A 353 -16.40 -37.33 -26.41
CA GLY A 353 -16.91 -36.09 -25.84
C GLY A 353 -17.47 -36.21 -24.42
N SER A 354 -17.44 -37.38 -23.77
CA SER A 354 -17.88 -37.54 -22.38
C SER A 354 -17.17 -36.62 -21.37
N ASP A 355 -15.96 -36.17 -21.66
CA ASP A 355 -15.17 -35.24 -20.83
C ASP A 355 -15.11 -33.80 -21.38
N ALA A 356 -15.79 -33.51 -22.50
CA ALA A 356 -15.65 -32.25 -23.22
C ALA A 356 -16.11 -31.03 -22.40
N GLU A 357 -17.22 -31.14 -21.66
CA GLU A 357 -17.73 -30.03 -20.86
C GLU A 357 -16.80 -29.71 -19.68
N ILE A 358 -16.19 -30.73 -19.06
CA ILE A 358 -15.20 -30.54 -17.98
C ILE A 358 -13.99 -29.78 -18.54
N ARG A 359 -13.42 -30.21 -19.66
CA ARG A 359 -12.28 -29.53 -20.31
C ARG A 359 -12.62 -28.08 -20.65
N LYS A 360 -13.76 -27.87 -21.29
CA LYS A 360 -14.24 -26.53 -21.66
C LYS A 360 -14.35 -25.60 -20.45
N LEU A 361 -14.87 -26.09 -19.32
CA LEU A 361 -15.00 -25.30 -18.10
C LEU A 361 -13.66 -25.06 -17.39
N LEU A 362 -12.71 -26.00 -17.47
CA LEU A 362 -11.35 -25.82 -16.96
C LEU A 362 -10.55 -24.79 -17.77
N ASP A 363 -10.77 -24.76 -19.09
CA ASP A 363 -10.09 -23.88 -20.04
C ASP A 363 -10.77 -22.49 -20.15
N ASP A 364 -11.96 -22.30 -19.59
CA ASP A 364 -12.68 -21.03 -19.63
C ASP A 364 -11.96 -19.96 -18.76
N PRO A 365 -11.48 -18.85 -19.35
CA PRO A 365 -10.80 -17.78 -18.61
C PRO A 365 -11.67 -17.14 -17.51
N ASN A 366 -12.99 -17.31 -17.58
CA ASN A 366 -13.97 -16.79 -16.65
C ASN A 366 -14.58 -17.90 -15.77
N CYS A 367 -13.91 -19.05 -15.60
CA CYS A 367 -14.45 -20.18 -14.85
C CYS A 367 -14.68 -19.88 -13.36
N PHE A 368 -13.95 -18.89 -12.81
CA PHE A 368 -14.09 -18.43 -11.43
C PHE A 368 -15.39 -17.64 -11.16
N ARG A 369 -16.14 -17.28 -12.21
CA ARG A 369 -17.34 -16.44 -12.11
C ARG A 369 -18.64 -17.26 -12.12
N GLY A 370 -19.62 -16.78 -11.35
CA GLY A 370 -21.00 -17.28 -11.36
C GLY A 370 -21.12 -18.76 -10.99
N ALA A 371 -22.06 -19.46 -11.63
CA ALA A 371 -22.39 -20.86 -11.32
C ALA A 371 -21.50 -21.91 -12.04
N LYS A 372 -20.44 -21.48 -12.75
CA LYS A 372 -19.63 -22.39 -13.59
C LYS A 372 -18.96 -23.51 -12.80
N MET A 373 -18.46 -23.23 -11.59
CA MET A 373 -17.89 -24.28 -10.73
C MET A 373 -18.94 -25.27 -10.22
N ALA A 374 -20.19 -24.85 -10.03
CA ALA A 374 -21.28 -25.77 -9.71
C ALA A 374 -21.61 -26.67 -10.91
N HIS A 375 -21.62 -26.12 -12.12
CA HIS A 375 -21.77 -26.92 -13.34
C HIS A 375 -20.61 -27.90 -13.54
N LEU A 376 -19.38 -27.45 -13.29
CA LEU A 376 -18.19 -28.30 -13.32
C LEU A 376 -18.33 -29.47 -12.34
N LYS A 377 -18.77 -29.19 -11.11
CA LYS A 377 -19.02 -30.24 -10.11
C LYS A 377 -20.03 -31.28 -10.60
N ASN A 378 -21.14 -30.86 -11.19
CA ASN A 378 -22.12 -31.80 -11.74
C ASN A 378 -21.52 -32.65 -12.86
N ALA A 379 -20.76 -32.04 -13.78
CA ALA A 379 -20.09 -32.76 -14.86
C ALA A 379 -19.05 -33.77 -14.34
N ILE A 380 -18.30 -33.43 -13.28
CA ILE A 380 -17.39 -34.36 -12.58
C ILE A 380 -18.17 -35.56 -12.05
N ASP A 381 -19.28 -35.31 -11.35
CA ASP A 381 -20.06 -36.37 -10.70
C ASP A 381 -20.71 -37.29 -11.75
N GLU A 382 -21.23 -36.74 -12.86
CA GLU A 382 -21.73 -37.52 -14.00
C GLU A 382 -20.64 -38.37 -14.65
N LEU A 383 -19.46 -37.80 -14.89
CA LEU A 383 -18.33 -38.53 -15.49
C LEU A 383 -17.84 -39.66 -14.57
N ARG A 384 -17.78 -39.44 -13.25
CA ARG A 384 -17.44 -40.47 -12.27
C ARG A 384 -18.39 -41.66 -12.36
N VAL A 385 -19.70 -41.39 -12.35
CA VAL A 385 -20.71 -42.44 -12.46
C VAL A 385 -20.55 -43.21 -13.77
N ALA A 386 -20.30 -42.53 -14.89
CA ALA A 386 -20.09 -43.17 -16.18
C ALA A 386 -18.82 -44.05 -16.20
N ILE A 387 -17.71 -43.57 -15.64
CA ILE A 387 -16.46 -44.34 -15.51
C ILE A 387 -16.67 -45.57 -14.64
N ASP A 388 -17.25 -45.40 -13.45
CA ASP A 388 -17.46 -46.48 -12.48
C ASP A 388 -18.41 -47.56 -13.03
N ALA A 389 -19.48 -47.14 -13.72
CA ALA A 389 -20.38 -48.06 -14.40
C ALA A 389 -19.65 -48.86 -15.48
N LEU A 390 -18.88 -48.20 -16.35
CA LEU A 390 -18.16 -48.88 -17.43
C LEU A 390 -17.07 -49.83 -16.91
N VAL A 391 -16.33 -49.43 -15.87
CA VAL A 391 -15.36 -50.31 -15.19
C VAL A 391 -16.07 -51.51 -14.57
N GLY A 392 -17.22 -51.28 -13.91
CA GLY A 392 -18.06 -52.34 -13.36
C GLY A 392 -18.51 -53.34 -14.41
N ASP A 393 -19.07 -52.86 -15.52
CA ASP A 393 -19.53 -53.68 -16.65
C ASP A 393 -18.39 -54.53 -17.22
N LYS A 394 -17.21 -53.94 -17.42
CA LYS A 394 -16.03 -54.66 -17.93
C LYS A 394 -15.48 -55.68 -16.96
N ARG A 395 -15.48 -55.40 -15.64
CA ARG A 395 -15.15 -56.41 -14.64
C ARG A 395 -16.14 -57.57 -14.68
N SER A 396 -17.43 -57.29 -14.72
CA SER A 396 -18.48 -58.33 -14.78
C SER A 396 -18.39 -59.17 -16.05
N GLU A 397 -18.10 -58.55 -17.21
CA GLU A 397 -17.88 -59.25 -18.47
C GLU A 397 -16.70 -60.22 -18.37
N VAL A 398 -15.54 -59.75 -17.90
CA VAL A 398 -14.34 -60.59 -17.75
C VAL A 398 -14.53 -61.69 -16.71
N VAL A 399 -15.10 -61.38 -15.55
CA VAL A 399 -15.37 -62.39 -14.50
C VAL A 399 -16.29 -63.47 -15.04
N ARG A 400 -17.33 -63.11 -15.80
CA ARG A 400 -18.19 -64.10 -16.46
C ARG A 400 -17.41 -64.99 -17.42
N THR A 401 -16.52 -64.42 -18.24
CA THR A 401 -15.63 -65.21 -19.11
C THR A 401 -14.77 -66.20 -18.30
N LEU A 402 -14.21 -65.75 -17.17
CA LEU A 402 -13.37 -66.59 -16.29
C LEU A 402 -14.18 -67.71 -15.64
N ASP A 403 -15.41 -67.43 -15.18
CA ASP A 403 -16.32 -68.42 -14.60
C ASP A 403 -16.80 -69.44 -15.64
N GLU A 404 -17.09 -69.00 -16.87
CA GLU A 404 -17.41 -69.90 -17.98
C GLU A 404 -16.24 -70.86 -18.27
N ARG A 405 -15.00 -70.34 -18.34
CA ARG A 405 -13.80 -71.17 -18.48
C ARG A 405 -13.56 -72.09 -17.28
N ARG A 406 -13.87 -71.64 -16.06
CA ARG A 406 -13.81 -72.49 -14.86
C ARG A 406 -14.79 -73.67 -14.98
N ALA A 407 -16.02 -73.41 -15.38
CA ALA A 407 -17.05 -74.44 -15.54
C ALA A 407 -16.67 -75.47 -16.61
N GLU A 408 -16.14 -75.00 -17.74
CA GLU A 408 -15.60 -75.88 -18.79
C GLU A 408 -14.45 -76.74 -18.28
N LEU A 409 -13.49 -76.15 -17.56
CA LEU A 409 -12.35 -76.86 -17.00
C LEU A 409 -12.78 -77.94 -15.99
N VAL A 410 -13.72 -77.63 -15.09
CA VAL A 410 -14.26 -78.60 -14.12
C VAL A 410 -15.02 -79.75 -14.80
N ALA A 411 -15.65 -79.49 -15.95
CA ALA A 411 -16.33 -80.50 -16.74
C ALA A 411 -15.38 -81.42 -17.53
N THR A 412 -14.06 -81.14 -17.55
CA THR A 412 -13.11 -81.99 -18.28
C THR A 412 -12.86 -83.33 -17.59
N PRO A 413 -12.60 -84.41 -18.37
CA PRO A 413 -12.16 -85.68 -17.80
C PRO A 413 -10.85 -85.56 -17.01
N ASP A 414 -9.98 -84.63 -17.40
CA ASP A 414 -8.69 -84.36 -16.74
C ASP A 414 -8.90 -83.86 -15.32
N TYR A 415 -9.89 -82.99 -15.10
CA TYR A 415 -10.22 -82.51 -13.77
C TYR A 415 -10.71 -83.65 -12.88
N ALA A 416 -11.64 -84.49 -13.38
CA ALA A 416 -12.17 -85.62 -12.61
C ALA A 416 -11.11 -86.68 -12.25
N ALA A 417 -10.06 -86.83 -13.07
CA ALA A 417 -8.97 -87.78 -12.86
C ALA A 417 -7.77 -87.23 -12.07
N ALA A 418 -7.72 -85.91 -11.81
CA ALA A 418 -6.65 -85.24 -11.08
C ALA A 418 -6.72 -85.45 -9.56
N THR A 419 -5.59 -85.30 -8.86
CA THR A 419 -5.56 -85.32 -7.39
C THR A 419 -6.37 -84.16 -6.77
N PRO A 420 -6.90 -84.32 -5.55
CA PRO A 420 -7.59 -83.23 -4.84
C PRO A 420 -6.74 -81.96 -4.72
N ASP A 421 -5.44 -82.10 -4.42
CA ASP A 421 -4.52 -80.96 -4.31
C ASP A 421 -4.38 -80.18 -5.64
N ALA A 422 -4.39 -80.89 -6.78
CA ALA A 422 -4.30 -80.25 -8.09
C ALA A 422 -5.62 -79.56 -8.49
N GLN A 423 -6.77 -80.17 -8.15
CA GLN A 423 -8.08 -79.55 -8.32
C GLN A 423 -8.17 -78.24 -7.51
N GLU A 424 -7.76 -78.26 -6.24
CA GLU A 424 -7.79 -77.09 -5.36
C GLU A 424 -6.81 -75.99 -5.80
N LEU A 425 -5.60 -76.37 -6.24
CA LEU A 425 -4.62 -75.42 -6.79
C LEU A 425 -5.18 -74.65 -7.99
N VAL A 426 -5.79 -75.36 -8.94
CA VAL A 426 -6.35 -74.76 -10.15
C VAL A 426 -7.54 -73.87 -9.82
N ALA A 427 -8.44 -74.34 -8.94
CA ALA A 427 -9.56 -73.52 -8.46
C ALA A 427 -9.07 -72.23 -7.80
N SER A 428 -8.09 -72.33 -6.89
CA SER A 428 -7.52 -71.18 -6.20
C SER A 428 -6.87 -70.18 -7.16
N ARG A 429 -6.18 -70.66 -8.21
CA ARG A 429 -5.54 -69.78 -9.20
C ARG A 429 -6.58 -68.99 -10.01
N ILE A 430 -7.70 -69.60 -10.36
CA ILE A 430 -8.81 -68.92 -11.05
C ILE A 430 -9.45 -67.90 -10.10
N ASP A 431 -9.73 -68.30 -8.85
CA ASP A 431 -10.32 -67.41 -7.84
C ASP A 431 -9.42 -66.16 -7.59
N GLN A 432 -8.10 -66.35 -7.48
CA GLN A 432 -7.14 -65.24 -7.40
C GLN A 432 -7.18 -64.31 -8.62
N THR A 433 -7.38 -64.86 -9.82
CA THR A 433 -7.47 -64.06 -11.05
C THR A 433 -8.77 -63.26 -11.07
N ILE A 434 -9.89 -63.86 -10.65
CA ILE A 434 -11.18 -63.19 -10.48
C ILE A 434 -11.08 -62.05 -9.45
N GLU A 435 -10.45 -62.29 -8.30
CA GLU A 435 -10.21 -61.26 -7.27
C GLU A 435 -9.36 -60.10 -7.80
N LYS A 436 -8.32 -60.42 -8.59
CA LYS A 436 -7.48 -59.41 -9.24
C LYS A 436 -8.28 -58.55 -10.22
N VAL A 437 -9.15 -59.15 -11.04
CA VAL A 437 -10.04 -58.40 -11.94
C VAL A 437 -11.02 -57.53 -11.15
N ALA A 438 -11.64 -58.08 -10.10
CA ALA A 438 -12.64 -57.40 -9.29
C ALA A 438 -12.11 -56.12 -8.60
N SER A 439 -10.80 -56.03 -8.34
CA SER A 439 -10.16 -54.88 -7.69
C SER A 439 -9.56 -53.86 -8.67
N GLU A 440 -9.37 -54.21 -9.95
CA GLU A 440 -8.63 -53.42 -10.93
C GLU A 440 -9.46 -52.23 -11.48
N LYS A 441 -8.94 -51.00 -11.44
CA LYS A 441 -9.70 -49.79 -11.79
C LYS A 441 -9.49 -49.34 -13.25
N LEU A 442 -8.46 -49.87 -13.91
CA LEU A 442 -8.13 -49.52 -15.28
C LEU A 442 -8.69 -50.56 -16.25
N ILE A 443 -9.52 -50.11 -17.20
CA ILE A 443 -10.16 -51.00 -18.18
C ILE A 443 -9.12 -51.74 -19.01
N ALA A 444 -8.06 -51.05 -19.42
CA ALA A 444 -6.95 -51.67 -20.16
C ALA A 444 -6.31 -52.84 -19.40
N HIS A 445 -6.14 -52.72 -18.08
CA HIS A 445 -5.59 -53.80 -17.26
C HIS A 445 -6.59 -54.95 -17.07
N ILE A 446 -7.88 -54.65 -16.88
CA ILE A 446 -8.94 -55.67 -16.83
C ILE A 446 -8.91 -56.55 -18.08
N LEU A 447 -8.88 -55.92 -19.26
CA LEU A 447 -8.81 -56.62 -20.55
C LEU A 447 -7.49 -57.36 -20.75
N GLN A 448 -6.38 -56.80 -20.26
CA GLN A 448 -5.09 -57.46 -20.30
C GLN A 448 -5.05 -58.73 -19.44
N ILE A 449 -5.67 -58.70 -18.24
CA ILE A 449 -5.76 -59.87 -17.36
C ILE A 449 -6.57 -60.97 -18.05
N GLU A 450 -7.71 -60.63 -18.65
CA GLU A 450 -8.52 -61.58 -19.43
C GLU A 450 -7.70 -62.21 -20.57
N SER A 451 -7.05 -61.37 -21.37
CA SER A 451 -6.24 -61.83 -22.50
C SER A 451 -5.08 -62.73 -22.05
N ALA A 452 -4.38 -62.37 -20.97
CA ALA A 452 -3.27 -63.16 -20.44
C ALA A 452 -3.76 -64.51 -19.90
N PHE A 453 -4.89 -64.50 -19.19
CA PHE A 453 -5.50 -65.73 -18.67
C PHE A 453 -5.87 -66.68 -19.81
N LEU A 454 -6.58 -66.19 -20.83
CA LEU A 454 -7.02 -67.01 -21.96
C LEU A 454 -5.87 -67.49 -22.86
N ALA A 455 -4.80 -66.69 -22.97
CA ALA A 455 -3.66 -67.02 -23.83
C ALA A 455 -2.66 -67.98 -23.16
N SER A 456 -2.48 -67.87 -21.84
CA SER A 456 -1.38 -68.53 -21.11
C SER A 456 -1.83 -69.29 -19.86
N ASP A 457 -2.49 -68.65 -18.89
CA ASP A 457 -2.82 -69.31 -17.62
C ASP A 457 -3.78 -70.49 -17.84
N TYR A 458 -4.83 -70.33 -18.64
CA TYR A 458 -5.83 -71.38 -18.86
C TYR A 458 -5.26 -72.66 -19.51
N PRO A 459 -4.48 -72.60 -20.61
CA PRO A 459 -3.73 -73.75 -21.11
C PRO A 459 -2.83 -74.41 -20.05
N MET A 460 -2.12 -73.62 -19.24
CA MET A 460 -1.24 -74.14 -18.19
C MET A 460 -2.02 -74.91 -17.12
N LEU A 461 -3.21 -74.42 -16.73
CA LEU A 461 -4.07 -75.10 -15.77
C LEU A 461 -4.59 -76.44 -16.33
N LEU A 462 -4.95 -76.49 -17.61
CA LEU A 462 -5.34 -77.75 -18.29
C LEU A 462 -4.18 -78.76 -18.33
N ASP A 463 -2.94 -78.30 -18.51
CA ASP A 463 -1.75 -79.17 -18.50
C ASP A 463 -1.39 -79.66 -17.10
N GLN A 464 -1.58 -78.83 -16.07
CA GLN A 464 -1.39 -79.23 -14.68
C GLN A 464 -2.34 -80.37 -14.30
N LEU A 465 -3.63 -80.26 -14.63
CA LEU A 465 -4.61 -81.32 -14.38
C LEU A 465 -4.29 -82.61 -15.13
N ALA A 466 -3.89 -82.49 -16.41
CA ALA A 466 -3.53 -83.65 -17.22
C ALA A 466 -2.29 -84.39 -16.69
N THR A 467 -1.37 -83.68 -16.02
CA THR A 467 -0.13 -84.23 -15.46
C THR A 467 -0.33 -84.81 -14.04
N SER A 468 -1.32 -84.32 -13.29
CA SER A 468 -1.59 -84.72 -11.91
C SER A 468 -2.54 -85.92 -11.76
N ARG A 469 -2.69 -86.76 -12.78
CA ARG A 469 -3.63 -87.90 -12.75
C ARG A 469 -3.15 -88.98 -11.77
N ASP A 470 -4.09 -89.60 -11.06
CA ASP A 470 -3.81 -90.62 -10.03
C ASP A 470 -3.19 -91.90 -10.67
N PRO A 471 -2.10 -92.50 -10.11
CA PRO A 471 -1.36 -93.61 -10.74
C PRO A 471 -2.14 -94.93 -10.92
N GLY A 472 -3.38 -95.02 -10.44
CA GLY A 472 -4.24 -96.19 -10.56
C GLY A 472 -4.94 -96.37 -11.91
N SER A 473 -4.75 -95.45 -12.86
CA SER A 473 -5.37 -95.49 -14.19
C SER A 473 -4.44 -96.14 -15.24
N GLU A 474 -4.85 -97.29 -15.79
CA GLU A 474 -4.07 -98.04 -16.80
C GLU A 474 -3.82 -97.20 -18.08
N LYS A 475 -2.54 -97.21 -18.52
CA LYS A 475 -2.01 -96.65 -19.78
C LYS A 475 -2.32 -95.17 -20.03
N THR A 476 -1.60 -94.30 -19.33
CA THR A 476 -1.59 -92.86 -19.63
C THR A 476 -0.58 -92.56 -20.74
N GLU A 477 -1.07 -92.17 -21.93
CA GLU A 477 -0.26 -91.43 -22.91
C GLU A 477 0.36 -90.18 -22.24
N PRO A 478 1.58 -89.75 -22.64
CA PRO A 478 2.21 -88.56 -22.06
C PRO A 478 1.29 -87.33 -22.21
N ALA A 479 1.15 -86.56 -21.13
CA ALA A 479 0.32 -85.36 -21.12
C ALA A 479 0.77 -84.39 -22.22
N LYS A 480 -0.14 -84.10 -23.16
CA LYS A 480 0.11 -83.19 -24.28
C LYS A 480 0.05 -81.75 -23.80
N GLN A 481 1.03 -80.95 -24.18
CA GLN A 481 1.04 -79.51 -23.92
C GLN A 481 -0.16 -78.83 -24.60
N THR A 482 -0.85 -77.95 -23.88
CA THR A 482 -1.98 -77.18 -24.38
C THR A 482 -1.50 -75.79 -24.83
N VAL A 483 -2.00 -75.34 -25.99
CA VAL A 483 -1.79 -73.97 -26.48
C VAL A 483 -3.13 -73.29 -26.73
N SER A 484 -3.20 -71.98 -26.50
CA SER A 484 -4.40 -71.20 -26.78
C SER A 484 -4.59 -71.00 -28.27
N ILE A 485 -5.81 -71.13 -28.78
CA ILE A 485 -6.14 -70.80 -30.18
C ILE A 485 -5.74 -69.36 -30.52
N LYS A 486 -5.77 -68.45 -29.54
CA LYS A 486 -5.42 -67.02 -29.69
C LYS A 486 -3.94 -66.78 -29.97
N THR A 487 -3.05 -67.73 -29.69
CA THR A 487 -1.61 -67.59 -29.91
C THR A 487 -1.13 -68.28 -31.20
N ILE A 488 -2.04 -68.96 -31.91
CA ILE A 488 -1.74 -69.61 -33.18
C ILE A 488 -1.69 -68.55 -34.28
N SER A 489 -0.50 -68.32 -34.81
CA SER A 489 -0.32 -67.41 -35.93
C SER A 489 -0.80 -68.07 -37.22
N ILE A 490 -1.59 -67.33 -38.01
CA ILE A 490 -2.04 -67.75 -39.33
C ILE A 490 -1.16 -67.03 -40.36
N PRO A 491 -0.10 -67.67 -40.86
CA PRO A 491 0.73 -67.05 -41.88
C PRO A 491 -0.08 -66.90 -43.18
N SER A 492 -0.18 -65.68 -43.68
CA SER A 492 -0.69 -65.32 -45.03
C SER A 492 -2.19 -65.06 -45.21
N ALA A 493 -2.92 -64.70 -44.16
CA ALA A 493 -4.20 -64.02 -44.35
C ALA A 493 -3.96 -62.59 -44.87
N GLY A 494 -4.41 -62.25 -46.08
CA GLY A 494 -4.46 -60.86 -46.53
C GLY A 494 -5.16 -60.01 -45.47
N GLY A 495 -4.61 -58.85 -45.12
CA GLY A 495 -5.07 -58.06 -43.96
C GLY A 495 -6.48 -57.48 -44.07
N LEU A 496 -7.17 -57.72 -45.20
CA LEU A 496 -8.51 -57.23 -45.47
C LEU A 496 -9.33 -58.35 -46.13
N LEU A 497 -10.55 -58.57 -45.63
CA LEU A 497 -11.52 -59.50 -46.20
C LEU A 497 -12.61 -58.65 -46.89
N GLU A 498 -12.65 -58.63 -48.22
CA GLU A 498 -13.61 -57.81 -48.99
C GLU A 498 -14.71 -58.66 -49.63
N GLY A 499 -14.47 -59.97 -49.82
CA GLY A 499 -15.45 -60.89 -50.39
C GLY A 499 -15.48 -62.27 -49.73
N PRO A 500 -16.48 -63.10 -50.08
CA PRO A 500 -16.62 -64.46 -49.54
C PRO A 500 -15.39 -65.35 -49.80
N GLU A 501 -14.67 -65.16 -50.91
CA GLU A 501 -13.47 -65.95 -51.24
C GLU A 501 -12.29 -65.66 -50.29
N ASP A 502 -12.18 -64.42 -49.79
CA ASP A 502 -11.16 -64.07 -48.80
C ASP A 502 -11.43 -64.75 -47.46
N VAL A 503 -12.71 -64.88 -47.08
CA VAL A 503 -13.14 -65.58 -45.87
C VAL A 503 -12.78 -67.06 -45.97
N GLU A 504 -13.09 -67.72 -47.09
CA GLU A 504 -12.77 -69.14 -47.27
C GLU A 504 -11.26 -69.38 -47.20
N SER A 505 -10.48 -68.51 -47.85
CA SER A 505 -9.01 -68.56 -47.81
C SER A 505 -8.46 -68.39 -46.39
N TYR A 506 -9.05 -67.49 -45.59
CA TYR A 506 -8.69 -67.32 -44.19
C TYR A 506 -9.00 -68.56 -43.35
N VAL A 507 -10.20 -69.14 -43.53
CA VAL A 507 -10.63 -70.35 -42.80
C VAL A 507 -9.76 -71.55 -43.16
N ASP A 508 -9.38 -71.71 -44.43
CA ASP A 508 -8.46 -72.76 -44.87
C ASP A 508 -7.08 -72.61 -44.24
N ALA A 509 -6.52 -71.38 -44.21
CA ALA A 509 -5.25 -71.11 -43.57
C ALA A 509 -5.30 -71.37 -42.05
N LEU A 510 -6.39 -70.98 -41.39
CA LEU A 510 -6.62 -71.30 -39.97
C LEU A 510 -6.69 -72.82 -39.76
N ARG A 511 -7.43 -73.55 -40.59
CA ARG A 511 -7.53 -75.02 -40.50
C ARG A 511 -6.16 -75.67 -40.59
N VAL A 512 -5.32 -75.23 -41.53
CA VAL A 512 -3.94 -75.73 -41.68
C VAL A 512 -3.13 -75.47 -40.42
N ALA A 513 -3.17 -74.26 -39.87
CA ALA A 513 -2.44 -73.90 -38.65
C ALA A 513 -2.89 -74.73 -37.42
N LEU A 514 -4.21 -74.93 -37.24
CA LEU A 514 -4.75 -75.77 -36.17
C LEU A 514 -4.29 -77.23 -36.31
N MET A 515 -4.36 -77.80 -37.51
CA MET A 515 -3.93 -79.18 -37.77
C MET A 515 -2.43 -79.36 -37.53
N GLN A 516 -1.60 -78.36 -37.87
CA GLN A 516 -0.17 -78.40 -37.59
C GLN A 516 0.12 -78.50 -36.09
N VAL A 517 -0.56 -77.68 -35.27
CA VAL A 517 -0.42 -77.75 -33.81
C VAL A 517 -0.84 -79.11 -33.25
N LEU A 518 -1.91 -79.72 -33.77
CA LEU A 518 -2.33 -81.06 -33.36
C LEU A 518 -1.33 -82.15 -33.79
N ASN A 519 -0.72 -82.01 -34.98
CA ASN A 519 0.32 -82.92 -35.48
C ASN A 519 1.62 -82.84 -34.66
N ASP A 520 1.93 -81.68 -34.06
CA ASP A 520 3.04 -81.48 -33.12
C ASP A 520 2.79 -82.11 -31.73
N ASN A 521 1.76 -82.97 -31.62
CA ASN A 521 1.34 -83.65 -30.40
C ASN A 521 0.92 -82.69 -29.26
N LYS A 522 0.31 -81.56 -29.62
CA LYS A 522 -0.25 -80.58 -28.67
C LYS A 522 -1.78 -80.62 -28.66
N ARG A 523 -2.37 -80.02 -27.63
CA ARG A 523 -3.81 -79.73 -27.51
C ARG A 523 -4.06 -78.26 -27.75
N ILE A 524 -5.26 -77.91 -28.17
CA ILE A 524 -5.67 -76.51 -28.40
C ILE A 524 -6.82 -76.18 -27.46
N SER A 525 -6.67 -75.15 -26.63
CA SER A 525 -7.79 -74.57 -25.88
C SER A 525 -8.45 -73.49 -26.72
N LEU A 526 -9.78 -73.55 -26.81
CA LEU A 526 -10.58 -72.59 -27.56
C LEU A 526 -10.76 -71.25 -26.84
#